data_AF-A0A7J8B7Y9-F1
#
_entry.id   AF-A0A7J8B7Y9-F1
#
_cell.length_a   1.000
_cell.length_b   1.000
_cell.length_c   1.000
_cell.angle_alpha   90.00
_cell.angle_beta   90.00
_cell.angle_gamma   90.00
#
_symmetry.space_group_name_H-M   'P 1'
#
loop_
_entity.id
_entity.type
_entity.pdbx_description
1 polymer ?
#
loop_
_entity_poly.entity_id
_entity_poly.type
_entity_poly.pdbx_seq_one_letter_code
_entity_poly.pdbx_strand_id
1 'polypeptide(L)' 'MSPRPGISNAEARQPGKAPNFSVNWTVGDSAIEVINATTGKDELGRASRLCSRRLAACQDLQT' A
#
# COMPACT_ATOMS: atom_id res chain seq x y z
N MET A 1 3.77 5.72 -33.24
CA MET A 1 3.72 5.64 -31.76
C MET A 1 2.55 6.51 -31.31
N SER A 2 1.45 5.91 -30.88
CA SER A 2 0.28 6.68 -30.40
C SER A 2 0.53 7.09 -28.94
N PRO A 3 0.28 8.36 -28.56
CA PRO A 3 0.44 8.80 -27.18
C PRO A 3 -0.53 8.03 -26.28
N ARG A 4 -0.07 7.59 -25.10
CA ARG A 4 -0.99 7.02 -24.12
C ARG A 4 -2.05 8.07 -23.79
N PRO A 5 -3.35 7.72 -23.77
CA PRO A 5 -4.37 8.65 -23.32
C PRO A 5 -4.01 9.09 -21.89
N GLY A 6 -3.81 10.40 -21.72
CA GLY A 6 -3.58 11.01 -20.42
C GLY A 6 -4.83 10.90 -19.56
N ILE A 7 -4.66 11.03 -18.26
CA ILE A 7 -5.79 11.08 -17.32
C ILE A 7 -6.70 12.28 -17.67
N SER A 8 -7.97 12.01 -18.00
CA SER A 8 -8.90 13.05 -18.48
C SER A 8 -9.41 13.98 -17.37
N ASN A 9 -9.39 13.50 -16.12
CA ASN A 9 -9.86 14.23 -14.95
C ASN A 9 -8.79 14.16 -13.87
N ALA A 10 -8.03 15.25 -13.73
CA ALA A 10 -7.04 15.37 -12.68
C ALA A 10 -7.74 15.64 -11.32
N GLU A 11 -7.25 14.99 -10.27
CA GLU A 11 -7.75 15.20 -8.92
C GLU A 11 -7.36 16.60 -8.42
N ALA A 12 -8.33 17.31 -7.84
CA ALA A 12 -8.08 18.60 -7.20
C ALA A 12 -7.42 18.39 -5.83
N ARG A 13 -6.51 19.29 -5.43
CA ARG A 13 -5.94 19.29 -4.09
C ARG A 13 -7.05 19.44 -3.05
N GLN A 14 -7.16 18.48 -2.14
CA GLN A 14 -8.08 18.54 -1.01
C GLN A 14 -7.34 19.12 0.21
N PRO A 15 -7.62 20.38 0.62
CA PRO A 15 -7.04 20.93 1.83
C PRO A 15 -7.60 20.21 3.06
N GLY A 16 -6.73 19.62 3.87
CA GLY A 16 -7.13 18.87 5.06
C GLY A 16 -5.96 18.10 5.67
N LYS A 17 -6.14 17.59 6.90
CA LYS A 17 -5.17 16.69 7.52
C LYS A 17 -5.25 15.33 6.83
N ALA A 18 -4.10 14.80 6.42
CA ALA A 18 -4.03 13.45 5.87
C ALA A 18 -4.43 12.40 6.93
N PRO A 19 -5.12 11.32 6.53
CA PRO A 19 -5.42 10.20 7.42
C PRO A 19 -4.13 9.54 7.94
N ASN A 20 -4.18 8.99 9.16
CA ASN A 20 -3.02 8.36 9.82
C ASN A 20 -2.92 6.85 9.50
N PHE A 21 -3.52 6.42 8.39
CA PHE A 21 -3.50 5.04 7.96
C PHE A 21 -3.12 4.96 6.48
N SER A 22 -2.42 3.89 6.11
CA SER A 22 -2.22 3.47 4.73
C SER A 22 -3.08 2.25 4.44
N VAL A 23 -3.49 2.13 3.19
CA VAL A 23 -4.33 1.05 2.70
C VAL A 23 -3.57 0.37 1.56
N ASN A 24 -3.40 -0.94 1.67
CA ASN A 24 -2.54 -1.71 0.77
C ASN A 24 -3.29 -2.95 0.26
N TRP A 25 -3.19 -3.21 -1.04
CA TRP A 25 -3.78 -4.38 -1.67
C TRP A 25 -2.91 -4.87 -2.81
N THR A 26 -2.77 -6.18 -2.94
CA THR A 26 -2.08 -6.83 -4.05
C THR A 26 -3.03 -7.78 -4.77
N VAL A 27 -2.87 -7.92 -6.08
CA VAL A 27 -3.62 -8.90 -6.87
C VAL A 27 -3.41 -10.30 -6.27
N GLY A 28 -4.52 -10.99 -5.97
CA GLY A 28 -4.53 -12.29 -5.30
C GLY A 28 -4.82 -12.23 -3.80
N ASP A 29 -4.81 -11.04 -3.20
CA ASP A 29 -5.21 -10.87 -1.80
C ASP A 29 -6.72 -10.90 -1.65
N SER A 30 -7.19 -11.67 -0.66
CA SER A 30 -8.63 -11.78 -0.35
C SER A 30 -9.19 -10.52 0.32
N ALA A 31 -8.35 -9.71 0.95
CA ALA A 31 -8.75 -8.50 1.65
C ALA A 31 -7.66 -7.43 1.59
N ILE A 32 -8.08 -6.19 1.83
CA ILE A 32 -7.21 -5.02 1.92
C ILE A 32 -6.55 -4.99 3.31
N GLU A 33 -5.26 -4.69 3.36
CA GLU A 33 -4.52 -4.46 4.60
C GLU A 33 -4.58 -2.97 4.95
N VAL A 34 -4.94 -2.65 6.20
CA VAL A 34 -4.93 -1.27 6.73
C VAL A 34 -3.85 -1.17 7.79
N ILE A 35 -2.92 -0.23 7.60
CA ILE A 35 -1.73 -0.07 8.44
C ILE A 35 -1.72 1.34 9.02
N ASN A 36 -1.44 1.46 10.31
CA ASN A 36 -1.23 2.75 10.93
C ASN A 36 0.10 3.35 10.45
N ALA A 37 0.04 4.54 9.86
CA ALA A 37 1.19 5.20 9.24
C ALA A 37 2.28 5.61 10.26
N THR A 38 1.92 5.75 11.54
CA THR A 38 2.85 6.09 12.63
C THR A 38 3.59 4.86 13.15
N THR A 39 2.94 3.70 13.21
CA THR A 39 3.53 2.48 13.81
C THR A 39 4.01 1.45 12.79
N GLY A 40 3.55 1.54 11.54
CA GLY A 40 3.84 0.57 10.47
C GLY A 40 3.18 -0.80 10.71
N LYS A 41 2.17 -0.86 11.57
CA LYS A 41 1.45 -2.08 11.98
C LYS A 41 -0.05 -1.93 11.78
N ASP A 42 -0.76 -3.05 11.71
CA ASP A 42 -2.21 -3.04 11.69
C ASP A 42 -2.81 -2.66 13.07
N GLU A 43 -4.14 -2.56 13.16
CA GLU A 43 -4.83 -2.22 14.41
C GLU A 43 -4.60 -3.25 15.54
N LEU A 44 -4.21 -4.47 15.19
CA LEU A 44 -3.89 -5.55 16.14
C LEU A 44 -2.38 -5.64 16.45
N GLY A 45 -1.57 -4.69 15.96
CA GLY A 45 -0.13 -4.62 16.20
C GLY A 45 0.73 -5.60 15.39
N ARG A 46 0.16 -6.26 14.37
CA ARG A 46 0.88 -7.15 13.46
C ARG A 46 1.66 -6.34 12.42
N ALA A 47 2.84 -6.82 12.08
CA ALA A 47 3.67 -6.19 11.07
C ALA A 47 3.04 -6.31 9.68
N SER A 48 3.10 -5.24 8.89
CA SER A 48 2.62 -5.22 7.51
C SER A 48 3.26 -6.33 6.67
N ARG A 49 2.51 -6.87 5.73
CA ARG A 49 3.02 -7.79 4.70
C ARG A 49 4.11 -7.17 3.81
N LEU A 50 4.10 -5.84 3.69
CA LEU A 50 5.11 -5.08 2.95
C LEU A 50 6.32 -4.69 3.82
N CYS A 51 6.39 -5.13 5.08
CA CYS A 51 7.57 -4.93 5.90
C CYS A 51 8.81 -5.51 5.20
N SER A 52 9.92 -4.75 5.13
CA SER A 52 11.18 -5.17 4.50
C SER A 52 11.60 -6.59 4.89
N ARG A 53 11.45 -6.95 6.17
CA ARG A 53 11.79 -8.28 6.69
C ARG A 53 10.91 -9.40 6.11
N ARG A 54 9.62 -9.13 5.90
CA ARG A 54 8.67 -10.06 5.27
C ARG A 54 8.95 -10.22 3.78
N LEU A 55 9.26 -9.11 3.09
CA LEU A 55 9.56 -9.11 1.66
C LEU A 55 10.87 -9.85 1.36
N ALA A 56 11.90 -9.65 2.17
CA ALA A 56 13.16 -10.40 2.04
C ALA A 56 12.93 -11.91 2.22
N ALA A 57 12.25 -12.32 3.29
CA ALA A 57 11.94 -13.73 3.55
C ALA A 57 11.13 -14.40 2.42
N CYS A 58 10.26 -13.65 1.73
CA CYS A 58 9.52 -14.17 0.58
C CYS A 58 10.42 -14.41 -0.64
N GLN A 59 11.49 -13.62 -0.82
CA GLN A 59 12.44 -13.77 -1.92
C GLN A 59 13.32 -15.02 -1.73
N ASP A 60 13.71 -15.32 -0.49
CA ASP A 60 14.54 -16.49 -0.16
C ASP A 60 13.83 -17.84 -0.41
N LEU A 61 12.49 -17.87 -0.43
CA LEU A 61 11.72 -19.08 -0.72
C LEU A 61 11.57 -19.34 -2.24
N GLN A 62 12.02 -18.42 -3.09
CA GLN A 62 11.86 -18.47 -4.54
C GLN A 62 13.16 -18.77 -5.30
N THR A 63 14.23 -19.19 -4.61
CA THR A 63 15.53 -19.58 -5.18
C THR A 63 15.83 -21.06 -4.97
#